data_AF-A0A1G4Z8F6-F1
#
_entry.id   AF-A0A1G4Z8F6-F1
#
_cell.length_a   1.000
_cell.length_b   1.000
_cell.length_c   1.000
_cell.angle_alpha   90.00
_cell.angle_beta   90.00
_cell.angle_gamma   90.00
#
_symmetry.space_group_name_H-M   'P 1'
#
loop_
_entity.id
_entity.type
_entity.pdbx_description
1 polymer ?
#
loop_
_entity_poly.entity_id
_entity_poly.type
_entity_poly.pdbx_seq_one_letter_code
_entity_poly.pdbx_strand_id
1 'polypeptide(L)'
;MISKRWWVGVFTLVSIALGGCATQAQRQFEHVQVQYQSALRTLGSCDPMDRSQALHRLKERFIVEADDPRVVEKLSLGAYATEQEAKDLIDISILRKPCDKLAIEAFSKVHPQYVVSLARIFSEADADLAKAINKDLTIGEVNQRTVDRLNAWQTEFAQIGQQIQSQLNHAHQDELLQRQNSARAVQNWAYQQQVLENQRQLSNATARPTTTNCHYIGNSFRCTHY
;
A
#
# COMPACT_ATOMS: atom_id res chain seq x y z
N MET A 1 40.56 45.18 -16.71
CA MET A 1 40.72 43.76 -16.31
C MET A 1 39.61 43.38 -15.34
N ILE A 2 38.43 43.00 -15.83
CA ILE A 2 37.33 42.44 -15.01
C ILE A 2 36.58 41.40 -15.86
N SER A 3 36.19 40.30 -15.20
CA SER A 3 35.21 39.27 -15.58
C SER A 3 35.73 37.99 -16.27
N LYS A 4 36.02 36.97 -15.45
CA LYS A 4 35.95 35.54 -15.78
C LYS A 4 35.62 34.78 -14.50
N ARG A 5 34.34 34.71 -14.09
CA ARG A 5 33.96 33.87 -12.93
C ARG A 5 32.46 33.65 -12.66
N TRP A 6 31.57 33.51 -13.65
CA TRP A 6 30.11 33.41 -13.33
C TRP A 6 29.27 32.42 -14.16
N TRP A 7 29.85 31.41 -14.83
CA TRP A 7 29.05 30.52 -15.70
C TRP A 7 29.18 29.01 -15.48
N VAL A 8 29.85 28.54 -14.42
CA VAL A 8 30.02 27.09 -14.16
C VAL A 8 29.11 26.56 -13.03
N GLY A 9 28.45 27.44 -12.26
CA GLY A 9 27.71 27.02 -11.05
C GLY A 9 26.26 26.56 -11.25
N VAL A 10 25.63 26.82 -12.40
CA VAL A 10 24.18 26.60 -12.56
C VAL A 10 23.84 25.24 -13.19
N PHE A 11 24.76 24.63 -13.92
CA PHE A 11 24.48 23.38 -14.64
C PHE A 11 24.56 22.10 -13.79
N THR A 12 25.10 22.16 -12.56
CA THR A 12 25.29 20.97 -11.71
C THR A 12 24.15 20.71 -10.71
N LEU A 13 23.24 21.67 -10.50
CA LEU A 13 22.15 21.56 -9.52
C LEU A 13 20.88 20.88 -10.05
N VAL A 14 20.69 20.81 -11.38
CA VAL A 14 19.48 20.19 -11.98
C VAL A 14 19.58 18.66 -12.03
N SER A 15 20.79 18.10 -12.08
CA SER A 15 21.00 16.65 -12.20
C SER A 15 20.77 15.86 -10.91
N ILE A 16 20.72 16.52 -9.74
CA ILE A 16 20.49 15.87 -8.43
C ILE A 16 18.99 15.81 -8.07
N ALA A 17 18.15 16.67 -8.66
CA ALA A 17 16.73 16.74 -8.34
C ALA A 17 15.90 15.54 -8.88
N LEU A 18 16.41 14.79 -9.86
CA LEU A 18 15.66 13.71 -10.51
C LEU A 18 15.96 12.31 -9.95
N GLY A 19 17.00 12.16 -9.12
CA GLY A 19 17.44 10.86 -8.58
C GLY A 19 17.10 10.59 -7.11
N GLY A 20 16.62 11.59 -6.35
CA GLY A 20 16.58 11.51 -4.88
C GLY A 20 15.21 11.31 -4.22
N CYS A 21 14.09 11.49 -4.94
CA CYS A 21 12.77 11.31 -4.36
C CYS A 21 12.28 9.88 -4.57
N ALA A 22 12.18 9.12 -3.47
CA ALA A 22 11.48 7.84 -3.44
C ALA A 22 10.15 7.93 -4.21
N THR A 23 9.88 6.92 -5.03
CA THR A 23 8.64 6.83 -5.80
C THR A 23 7.43 6.89 -4.88
N GLN A 24 6.29 7.33 -5.40
CA GLN A 24 5.05 7.34 -4.61
C GLN A 24 4.70 5.93 -4.15
N ALA A 25 4.93 4.92 -5.00
CA ALA A 25 4.74 3.51 -4.65
C ALA A 25 5.63 3.06 -3.47
N GLN A 26 6.90 3.48 -3.41
CA GLN A 26 7.78 3.18 -2.27
C GLN A 26 7.29 3.82 -0.97
N ARG A 27 6.84 5.07 -1.01
CA ARG A 27 6.27 5.76 0.17
C ARG A 27 4.99 5.09 0.64
N GLN A 28 4.14 4.65 -0.29
CA GLN A 28 2.92 3.90 0.03
C GLN A 28 3.25 2.55 0.65
N PHE A 29 4.27 1.85 0.18
CA PHE A 29 4.73 0.60 0.78
C PHE A 29 5.17 0.78 2.23
N GLU A 30 6.07 1.74 2.50
CA GLU A 30 6.53 2.05 3.85
C GLU A 30 5.36 2.41 4.77
N HIS A 31 4.42 3.22 4.27
CA HIS A 31 3.22 3.60 5.00
C HIS A 31 2.35 2.39 5.37
N VAL A 32 2.06 1.51 4.41
CA VAL A 32 1.29 0.28 4.65
C VAL A 32 2.00 -0.62 5.66
N GLN A 33 3.32 -0.79 5.55
CA GLN A 33 4.10 -1.61 6.47
C GLN A 33 4.04 -1.07 7.91
N VAL A 34 4.20 0.25 8.09
CA VAL A 34 4.10 0.90 9.41
C VAL A 34 2.69 0.75 9.99
N GLN A 35 1.66 0.97 9.18
CA GLN A 35 0.27 0.79 9.62
C GLN A 35 -0.02 -0.66 9.99
N TYR A 36 0.47 -1.62 9.22
CA TYR A 36 0.31 -3.05 9.49
C TYR A 36 0.98 -3.44 10.82
N GLN A 37 2.22 -3.02 11.05
CA GLN A 37 2.90 -3.25 12.33
C GLN A 37 2.21 -2.55 13.50
N SER A 38 1.63 -1.37 13.27
CA SER A 38 0.80 -0.68 14.27
C SER A 38 -0.48 -1.45 14.58
N ALA A 39 -1.13 -2.02 13.55
CA ALA A 39 -2.34 -2.81 13.72
C ALA A 39 -2.08 -4.11 14.49
N LEU A 40 -0.97 -4.80 14.19
CA LEU A 40 -0.54 -5.98 14.96
C LEU A 40 -0.27 -5.66 16.43
N ARG A 41 0.42 -4.55 16.73
CA ARG A 41 0.64 -4.11 18.12
C ARG A 41 -0.68 -3.78 18.83
N THR A 42 -1.61 -3.16 18.13
CA THR A 42 -2.94 -2.83 18.66
C THR A 42 -3.70 -4.10 19.03
N LEU A 43 -3.70 -5.11 18.14
CA LEU A 43 -4.30 -6.41 18.39
C LEU A 43 -3.65 -7.10 19.61
N GLY A 44 -2.32 -7.14 19.67
CA GLY A 44 -1.59 -7.76 20.78
C GLY A 44 -1.73 -7.02 22.12
N SER A 45 -2.16 -5.76 22.12
CA SER A 45 -2.39 -4.99 23.34
C SER A 45 -3.76 -5.25 23.99
N CYS A 46 -4.63 -6.03 23.34
CA CYS A 46 -5.92 -6.39 23.92
C CYS A 46 -5.75 -7.53 24.92
N ASP A 47 -5.42 -7.17 26.17
CA ASP A 47 -5.14 -8.05 27.33
C ASP A 47 -6.35 -8.36 28.27
N PRO A 48 -7.65 -8.20 27.93
CA PRO A 48 -8.70 -8.58 28.88
C PRO A 48 -8.84 -10.10 29.00
N MET A 49 -8.34 -10.87 28.03
CA MET A 49 -8.54 -12.31 27.94
C MET A 49 -7.55 -13.14 28.78
N ASP A 50 -6.28 -12.77 28.83
CA ASP A 50 -5.23 -13.58 29.48
C ASP A 50 -5.37 -13.66 31.00
N ARG A 51 -6.18 -12.76 31.60
CA ARG A 51 -6.48 -12.75 33.03
C ARG A 51 -7.83 -13.39 33.38
N SER A 52 -8.56 -13.86 32.38
CA SER A 52 -9.90 -14.42 32.58
C SER A 52 -9.83 -15.84 33.12
N GLN A 53 -10.41 -16.07 34.30
CA GLN A 53 -10.59 -17.42 34.83
C GLN A 53 -11.45 -18.31 33.91
N ALA A 54 -12.41 -17.72 33.20
CA ALA A 54 -13.21 -18.43 32.20
C ALA A 54 -12.33 -18.96 31.07
N LEU A 55 -11.36 -18.17 30.60
CA LEU A 55 -10.42 -18.61 29.57
C LEU A 55 -9.56 -19.77 30.06
N HIS A 56 -9.02 -19.67 31.29
CA HIS A 56 -8.21 -20.73 31.89
C HIS A 56 -8.97 -22.05 31.97
N ARG A 57 -10.24 -22.04 32.36
CA ARG A 57 -11.07 -23.25 32.38
C ARG A 57 -11.33 -23.79 30.98
N LEU A 58 -11.64 -22.93 30.02
CA LEU A 58 -11.86 -23.34 28.63
C LEU A 58 -10.61 -23.94 28.00
N LYS A 59 -9.41 -23.44 28.32
CA LYS A 59 -8.13 -23.98 27.85
C LYS A 59 -7.89 -25.44 28.22
N GLU A 60 -8.66 -26.05 29.14
CA GLU A 60 -8.54 -27.49 29.41
C GLU A 60 -9.07 -28.36 28.27
N ARG A 61 -10.11 -27.91 27.56
CA ARG A 61 -10.84 -28.72 26.57
C ARG A 61 -10.98 -28.06 25.21
N PHE A 62 -10.93 -26.73 25.16
CA PHE A 62 -10.97 -25.96 23.93
C PHE A 62 -9.55 -25.57 23.48
N ILE A 63 -9.38 -25.48 22.17
CA ILE A 63 -8.20 -24.90 21.53
C ILE A 63 -8.44 -23.40 21.41
N VAL A 64 -7.54 -22.61 21.99
CA VAL A 64 -7.59 -21.14 21.94
C VAL A 64 -6.43 -20.57 21.11
N GLU A 65 -5.31 -21.29 21.08
CA GLU A 65 -4.05 -20.89 20.44
C GLU A 65 -3.65 -21.95 19.40
N ALA A 66 -2.89 -21.53 18.39
CA ALA A 66 -2.52 -22.40 17.27
C ALA A 66 -1.48 -23.47 17.66
N ASP A 67 -0.68 -23.22 18.69
CA ASP A 67 0.41 -24.05 19.19
C ASP A 67 0.03 -24.87 20.43
N ASP A 68 -1.27 -25.17 20.60
CA ASP A 68 -1.77 -25.97 21.72
C ASP A 68 -1.11 -27.37 21.75
N PRO A 69 -0.37 -27.72 22.82
CA PRO A 69 0.37 -28.98 22.88
C PRO A 69 -0.54 -30.22 22.95
N ARG A 70 -1.83 -30.04 23.29
CA ARG A 70 -2.84 -31.09 23.40
C ARG A 70 -3.82 -31.08 22.22
N VAL A 71 -3.44 -30.45 21.09
CA VAL A 71 -4.31 -30.34 19.90
C VAL A 71 -4.92 -31.67 19.47
N VAL A 72 -4.13 -32.74 19.36
CA VAL A 72 -4.61 -34.07 18.93
C VAL A 72 -5.65 -34.63 19.89
N GLU A 73 -5.40 -34.53 21.19
CA GLU A 73 -6.34 -34.97 22.22
C GLU A 73 -7.64 -34.18 22.15
N LYS A 74 -7.55 -32.85 22.11
CA LYS A 74 -8.69 -31.93 22.09
C LYS A 74 -9.55 -32.05 20.84
N LEU A 75 -8.96 -32.37 19.69
CA LEU A 75 -9.70 -32.65 18.45
C LEU A 75 -10.52 -33.94 18.53
N SER A 76 -10.12 -34.90 19.35
CA SER A 76 -10.84 -36.18 19.52
C SER A 76 -12.02 -36.12 20.49
N LEU A 77 -12.26 -34.97 21.14
CA LEU A 77 -13.31 -34.82 22.16
C LEU A 77 -14.72 -34.84 21.55
N GLY A 78 -15.36 -36.01 21.53
CA GLY A 78 -16.77 -36.17 21.12
C GLY A 78 -17.83 -35.69 22.12
N ALA A 79 -17.43 -35.00 23.19
CA ALA A 79 -18.34 -34.49 24.21
C ALA A 79 -18.83 -33.08 23.87
N TYR A 80 -20.06 -32.76 24.28
CA TYR A 80 -20.60 -31.41 24.20
C TYR A 80 -20.10 -30.52 25.35
N ALA A 81 -20.24 -29.20 25.18
CA ALA A 81 -19.99 -28.23 26.24
C ALA A 81 -20.94 -28.47 27.44
N THR A 82 -20.37 -28.42 28.64
CA THR A 82 -21.11 -28.38 29.89
C THR A 82 -21.78 -27.02 30.06
N GLU A 83 -22.74 -26.91 30.98
CA GLU A 83 -23.38 -25.62 31.27
C GLU A 83 -22.39 -24.56 31.78
N GLN A 84 -21.37 -24.98 32.53
CA GLN A 84 -20.33 -24.06 32.99
C GLN A 84 -19.46 -23.58 31.82
N GLU A 85 -19.06 -24.48 30.92
CA GLU A 85 -18.30 -24.10 29.72
C GLU A 85 -19.13 -23.20 28.80
N ALA A 86 -20.44 -23.45 28.66
CA ALA A 86 -21.32 -22.57 27.90
C ALA A 86 -21.36 -21.15 28.47
N LYS A 87 -21.40 -21.00 29.81
CA LYS A 87 -21.29 -19.69 30.46
C LYS A 87 -19.91 -19.06 30.22
N ASP A 88 -18.84 -19.83 30.39
CA ASP A 88 -17.47 -19.36 30.17
C ASP A 88 -17.26 -18.90 28.72
N LEU A 89 -17.85 -19.60 27.74
CA LEU A 89 -17.83 -19.24 26.32
C LEU A 89 -18.53 -17.89 26.07
N ILE A 90 -19.68 -17.66 26.70
CA ILE A 90 -20.40 -16.38 26.63
C ILE A 90 -19.57 -15.26 27.24
N ASP A 91 -19.01 -15.47 28.44
CA ASP A 91 -18.18 -14.48 29.14
C ASP A 91 -16.97 -14.08 28.29
N ILE A 92 -16.30 -15.06 27.69
CA ILE A 92 -15.17 -14.80 26.79
C ILE A 92 -15.61 -14.08 25.50
N SER A 93 -16.75 -14.44 24.92
CA SER A 93 -17.27 -13.74 23.75
C SER A 93 -17.49 -12.26 24.04
N ILE A 94 -18.12 -11.93 25.17
CA ILE A 94 -18.36 -10.56 25.61
C ILE A 94 -17.04 -9.81 25.83
N LEU A 95 -16.08 -10.43 26.51
CA LEU A 95 -14.75 -9.84 26.75
C LEU A 95 -13.96 -9.61 25.46
N ARG A 96 -14.17 -10.43 24.43
CA ARG A 96 -13.47 -10.37 23.16
C ARG A 96 -14.02 -9.31 22.21
N LYS A 97 -15.32 -8.98 22.25
CA LYS A 97 -15.94 -8.02 21.31
C LYS A 97 -15.22 -6.67 21.17
N PRO A 98 -14.75 -6.03 22.26
CA PRO A 98 -13.96 -4.81 22.14
C PRO A 98 -12.66 -5.02 21.37
N CYS A 99 -11.99 -6.16 21.54
CA CYS A 99 -10.78 -6.52 20.82
C CYS A 99 -11.04 -6.73 19.32
N ASP A 100 -12.11 -7.45 18.99
CA ASP A 100 -12.51 -7.68 17.60
C ASP A 100 -12.79 -6.34 16.89
N LYS A 101 -13.52 -5.43 17.54
CA LYS A 101 -13.78 -4.08 17.04
C LYS A 101 -12.47 -3.31 16.82
N LEU A 102 -11.59 -3.29 17.83
CA LEU A 102 -10.32 -2.60 17.78
C LEU A 102 -9.43 -3.15 16.65
N ALA A 103 -9.43 -4.47 16.44
CA ALA A 103 -8.72 -5.12 15.35
C ALA A 103 -9.25 -4.64 13.99
N ILE A 104 -10.56 -4.67 13.77
CA ILE A 104 -11.17 -4.17 12.53
C ILE A 104 -10.80 -2.70 12.28
N GLU A 105 -10.92 -1.84 13.30
CA GLU A 105 -10.58 -0.42 13.20
C GLU A 105 -9.09 -0.21 12.85
N ALA A 106 -8.20 -0.98 13.47
CA ALA A 106 -6.77 -0.88 13.21
C ALA A 106 -6.41 -1.35 11.78
N PHE A 107 -6.95 -2.49 11.35
CA PHE A 107 -6.69 -3.04 10.01
C PHE A 107 -7.42 -2.30 8.89
N SER A 108 -8.50 -1.57 9.19
CA SER A 108 -9.17 -0.68 8.22
C SER A 108 -8.26 0.44 7.70
N LYS A 109 -7.26 0.84 8.50
CA LYS A 109 -6.26 1.84 8.11
C LYS A 109 -5.22 1.29 7.16
N VAL A 110 -5.05 -0.04 7.13
CA VAL A 110 -4.04 -0.74 6.31
C VAL A 110 -4.60 -1.03 4.92
N HIS A 111 -5.66 -1.86 4.84
CA HIS A 111 -6.28 -2.23 3.57
C HIS A 111 -7.69 -2.82 3.79
N PRO A 112 -8.69 -2.49 2.96
CA PRO A 112 -10.07 -2.98 3.14
C PRO A 112 -10.21 -4.51 3.14
N GLN A 113 -9.36 -5.24 2.42
CA GLN A 113 -9.43 -6.71 2.40
C GLN A 113 -9.17 -7.34 3.78
N TYR A 114 -8.32 -6.72 4.62
CA TYR A 114 -8.12 -7.22 5.98
C TYR A 114 -9.39 -7.10 6.82
N VAL A 115 -10.18 -6.02 6.63
CA VAL A 115 -11.45 -5.84 7.31
C VAL A 115 -12.45 -6.92 6.92
N VAL A 116 -12.55 -7.24 5.63
CA VAL A 116 -13.44 -8.30 5.14
C VAL A 116 -13.06 -9.66 5.72
N SER A 117 -11.75 -9.99 5.71
CA SER A 117 -11.25 -11.25 6.29
C SER A 117 -11.53 -11.32 7.79
N LEU A 118 -11.22 -10.27 8.56
CA LEU A 118 -11.47 -10.22 10.01
C LEU A 118 -12.95 -10.32 10.35
N ALA A 119 -13.82 -9.57 9.67
CA ALA A 119 -15.26 -9.60 9.92
C ALA A 119 -15.84 -11.01 9.69
N ARG A 120 -15.39 -11.69 8.63
CA ARG A 120 -15.76 -13.07 8.34
C ARG A 120 -15.28 -14.02 9.44
N ILE A 121 -13.98 -13.98 9.78
CA ILE A 121 -13.36 -14.83 10.81
C ILE A 121 -14.08 -14.66 12.16
N PHE A 122 -14.38 -13.43 12.57
CA PHE A 122 -15.07 -13.16 13.83
C PHE A 122 -16.52 -13.64 13.81
N SER A 123 -17.23 -13.44 12.70
CA SER A 123 -18.59 -13.95 12.54
C SER A 123 -18.64 -15.47 12.56
N GLU A 124 -17.65 -16.15 11.96
CA GLU A 124 -17.55 -17.61 11.98
C GLU A 124 -17.25 -18.12 13.40
N ALA A 125 -16.35 -17.45 14.12
CA ALA A 125 -16.05 -17.79 15.51
C ALA A 125 -17.28 -17.65 16.42
N ASP A 126 -18.08 -16.59 16.25
CA ASP A 126 -19.34 -16.42 16.99
C ASP A 126 -20.37 -17.50 16.66
N ALA A 127 -20.48 -17.86 15.38
CA ALA A 127 -21.42 -18.89 14.94
C ALA A 127 -21.04 -20.26 15.51
N ASP A 128 -19.75 -20.60 15.54
CA ASP A 128 -19.25 -21.83 16.15
C ASP A 128 -19.47 -21.83 17.67
N LEU A 129 -19.27 -20.70 18.34
CA LEU A 129 -19.54 -20.52 19.77
C LEU A 129 -21.02 -20.77 20.09
N ALA A 130 -21.93 -20.17 19.30
CA ALA A 130 -23.37 -20.37 19.48
C ALA A 130 -23.77 -21.84 19.33
N LYS A 131 -23.20 -22.53 18.32
CA LYS A 131 -23.43 -23.98 18.12
C LYS A 131 -22.86 -24.82 19.27
N ALA A 132 -21.71 -24.45 19.83
CA ALA A 132 -21.13 -25.12 20.99
C ALA A 132 -22.04 -24.99 22.22
N ILE A 133 -22.57 -23.78 22.46
CA ILE A 133 -23.49 -23.47 23.57
C ILE A 133 -24.81 -24.26 23.43
N ASN A 134 -25.35 -24.32 22.21
CA ASN A 134 -26.59 -25.04 21.91
C ASN A 134 -26.41 -26.56 21.81
N LYS A 135 -25.17 -27.07 21.96
CA LYS A 135 -24.82 -28.49 21.79
C LYS A 135 -25.13 -29.02 20.38
N ASP A 136 -25.04 -28.15 19.38
CA ASP A 136 -25.12 -28.52 17.96
C ASP A 136 -23.76 -29.02 17.43
N LEU A 137 -22.66 -28.68 18.11
CA LEU A 137 -21.31 -29.15 17.82
C LEU A 137 -20.67 -29.72 19.09
N THR A 138 -19.96 -30.83 18.92
CA THR A 138 -19.04 -31.36 19.93
C THR A 138 -17.82 -30.45 20.09
N ILE A 139 -17.12 -30.57 21.22
CA ILE A 139 -15.91 -29.80 21.49
C ILE A 139 -14.83 -30.10 20.44
N GLY A 140 -14.67 -31.35 20.01
CA GLY A 140 -13.74 -31.75 18.95
C GLY A 140 -14.03 -31.04 17.62
N GLU A 141 -15.30 -30.92 17.24
CA GLU A 141 -15.71 -30.21 16.01
C GLU A 141 -15.46 -28.69 16.12
N VAL A 142 -15.73 -28.08 17.28
CA VAL A 142 -15.42 -26.66 17.53
C VAL A 142 -13.92 -26.40 17.48
N ASN A 143 -13.13 -27.31 18.05
CA ASN A 143 -11.67 -27.26 18.05
C ASN A 143 -11.12 -27.40 16.62
N GLN A 144 -11.65 -28.33 15.82
CA GLN A 144 -11.26 -28.49 14.42
C GLN A 144 -11.51 -27.21 13.63
N ARG A 145 -12.71 -26.65 13.73
CA ARG A 145 -13.07 -25.38 13.06
C ARG A 145 -12.21 -24.22 13.53
N THR A 146 -11.81 -24.22 14.80
CA THR A 146 -10.91 -23.21 15.35
C THR A 146 -9.51 -23.31 14.76
N VAL A 147 -8.94 -24.51 14.67
CA VAL A 147 -7.65 -24.74 14.01
C VAL A 147 -7.71 -24.35 12.54
N ASP A 148 -8.76 -24.77 11.83
CA ASP A 148 -8.95 -24.44 10.41
C ASP A 148 -8.99 -22.91 10.20
N ARG A 149 -9.71 -22.20 11.06
CA ARG A 149 -9.80 -20.73 11.02
C ARG A 149 -8.48 -20.04 11.38
N LEU A 150 -7.73 -20.54 12.36
CA LEU A 150 -6.40 -20.00 12.71
C LEU A 150 -5.41 -20.17 11.54
N ASN A 151 -5.45 -21.30 10.86
CA ASN A 151 -4.63 -21.57 9.67
C ASN A 151 -5.07 -20.72 8.47
N ALA A 152 -6.38 -20.61 8.23
CA ALA A 152 -6.94 -19.77 7.18
C ALA A 152 -6.58 -18.30 7.39
N TRP A 153 -6.65 -17.81 8.64
CA TRP A 153 -6.23 -16.45 8.98
C TRP A 153 -4.78 -16.19 8.56
N GLN A 154 -3.83 -17.01 8.98
CA GLN A 154 -2.41 -16.82 8.63
C GLN A 154 -2.20 -16.80 7.11
N THR A 155 -2.87 -17.70 6.40
CA THR A 155 -2.77 -17.83 4.94
C THR A 155 -3.37 -16.63 4.23
N GLU A 156 -4.58 -16.21 4.59
CA GLU A 156 -5.27 -15.07 3.99
C GLU A 156 -4.52 -13.76 4.21
N PHE A 157 -3.99 -13.54 5.42
CA PHE A 157 -3.24 -12.33 5.72
C PHE A 157 -1.95 -12.24 4.92
N ALA A 158 -1.25 -13.37 4.75
CA ALA A 158 -0.07 -13.46 3.89
C ALA A 158 -0.43 -13.19 2.42
N GLN A 159 -1.54 -13.74 1.93
CA GLN A 159 -2.02 -13.51 0.56
C GLN A 159 -2.39 -12.05 0.31
N ILE A 160 -3.12 -11.39 1.23
CA ILE A 160 -3.44 -9.96 1.14
C ILE A 160 -2.13 -9.15 1.09
N GLY A 161 -1.15 -9.47 1.95
CA GLY A 161 0.15 -8.80 1.94
C GLY A 161 0.89 -8.96 0.61
N GLN A 162 0.91 -10.17 0.04
CA GLN A 162 1.51 -10.44 -1.27
C GLN A 162 0.81 -9.68 -2.41
N GLN A 163 -0.53 -9.60 -2.38
CA GLN A 163 -1.30 -8.84 -3.36
C GLN A 163 -0.98 -7.34 -3.31
N ILE A 164 -0.94 -6.76 -2.10
CA ILE A 164 -0.57 -5.35 -1.91
C ILE A 164 0.86 -5.10 -2.41
N GLN A 165 1.82 -5.97 -2.07
CA GLN A 165 3.19 -5.87 -2.56
C GLN A 165 3.26 -5.91 -4.08
N SER A 166 2.54 -6.84 -4.72
CA SER A 166 2.50 -6.97 -6.17
C SER A 166 1.94 -5.71 -6.83
N GLN A 167 0.83 -5.16 -6.33
CA GLN A 167 0.24 -3.93 -6.85
C GLN A 167 1.20 -2.74 -6.74
N LEU A 168 1.90 -2.61 -5.61
CA LEU A 168 2.87 -1.54 -5.40
C LEU A 168 4.10 -1.69 -6.29
N ASN A 169 4.56 -2.92 -6.54
CA ASN A 169 5.65 -3.18 -7.48
C ASN A 169 5.28 -2.79 -8.91
N HIS A 170 4.05 -3.09 -9.34
CA HIS A 170 3.55 -2.64 -10.64
C HIS A 170 3.46 -1.11 -10.72
N ALA A 171 2.88 -0.46 -9.71
CA ALA A 171 2.81 1.00 -9.65
C ALA A 171 4.20 1.66 -9.68
N HIS A 172 5.18 1.06 -9.02
CA HIS A 172 6.57 1.52 -9.04
C HIS A 172 7.17 1.45 -10.46
N GLN A 173 6.97 0.33 -11.16
CA GLN A 173 7.46 0.16 -12.53
C GLN A 173 6.81 1.16 -13.50
N ASP A 174 5.50 1.38 -13.35
CA ASP A 174 4.76 2.35 -14.16
C ASP A 174 5.27 3.78 -13.93
N GLU A 175 5.53 4.15 -12.67
CA GLU A 175 6.11 5.46 -12.34
C GLU A 175 7.52 5.63 -12.93
N LEU A 176 8.36 4.60 -12.86
CA LEU A 176 9.70 4.63 -13.46
C LEU A 176 9.63 4.79 -14.98
N LEU A 177 8.74 4.06 -15.65
CA LEU A 177 8.54 4.17 -17.09
C LEU A 177 8.05 5.58 -17.48
N GLN A 178 7.10 6.13 -16.72
CA GLN A 178 6.62 7.50 -16.93
C GLN A 178 7.74 8.54 -16.74
N ARG A 179 8.59 8.40 -15.72
CA ARG A 179 9.76 9.26 -15.49
C ARG A 179 10.76 9.17 -16.66
N GLN A 180 11.04 7.96 -17.16
CA GLN A 180 11.93 7.77 -18.32
C GLN A 180 11.39 8.41 -19.59
N ASN A 181 10.09 8.23 -19.87
CA ASN A 181 9.45 8.83 -21.03
C ASN A 181 9.45 10.36 -20.95
N SER A 182 9.20 10.91 -19.76
CA SER A 182 9.27 12.36 -19.52
C SER A 182 10.69 12.90 -19.70
N ALA A 183 11.70 12.19 -19.19
CA ALA A 183 13.11 12.57 -19.38
C ALA A 183 13.52 12.56 -20.86
N ARG A 184 13.10 11.55 -21.63
CA ARG A 184 13.32 11.49 -23.09
C ARG A 184 12.61 12.63 -23.82
N ALA A 185 11.37 12.95 -23.44
CA ALA A 185 10.63 14.07 -24.02
C ALA A 185 11.34 15.42 -23.77
N VAL A 186 11.85 15.63 -22.56
CA VAL A 186 12.63 16.84 -22.21
C VAL A 186 13.94 16.91 -22.99
N GLN A 187 14.66 15.79 -23.14
CA GLN A 187 15.87 15.72 -23.94
C GLN A 187 15.59 16.07 -25.41
N ASN A 188 14.54 15.50 -25.99
CA ASN A 188 14.13 15.77 -27.37
C ASN A 188 13.73 17.25 -27.55
N TRP A 189 12.96 17.80 -26.61
CA TRP A 189 12.59 19.21 -26.62
C TRP A 189 13.83 20.12 -26.52
N ALA A 190 14.77 19.82 -25.62
CA ALA A 190 15.99 20.60 -25.45
C ALA A 190 16.85 20.59 -26.73
N TYR A 191 16.96 19.42 -27.38
CA TYR A 191 17.62 19.31 -28.68
C TYR A 191 16.92 20.14 -29.76
N GLN A 192 15.60 20.08 -29.85
CA GLN A 192 14.82 20.89 -30.80
C GLN A 192 15.03 22.40 -30.58
N GLN A 193 15.06 22.87 -29.33
CA GLN A 193 15.34 24.28 -29.03
C GLN A 193 16.73 24.69 -29.51
N GLN A 194 17.74 23.84 -29.33
CA GLN A 194 19.09 24.11 -29.81
C GLN A 194 19.15 24.23 -31.34
N VAL A 195 18.43 23.36 -32.07
CA VAL A 195 18.34 23.42 -33.53
C VAL A 195 17.66 24.72 -33.99
N LEU A 196 16.56 25.12 -33.33
CA LEU A 196 15.86 26.37 -33.66
C LEU A 196 16.73 27.61 -33.42
N GLU A 197 17.51 27.63 -32.34
CA GLU A 197 18.43 28.74 -32.05
C GLU A 197 19.56 28.82 -33.09
N ASN A 198 20.14 27.68 -33.48
CA ASN A 198 21.12 27.63 -34.58
C ASN A 198 20.52 28.12 -35.90
N GLN A 199 19.28 27.75 -36.22
CA GLN A 199 18.59 28.25 -37.41
C GLN A 199 18.33 29.76 -37.36
N ARG A 200 17.96 30.32 -36.19
CA ARG A 200 17.80 31.77 -36.02
C ARG A 200 19.11 32.53 -36.25
N GLN A 201 20.23 32.00 -35.80
CA GLN A 201 21.54 32.63 -36.04
C GLN A 201 21.90 32.62 -37.52
N LEU A 202 21.64 31.51 -38.22
CA LEU A 202 21.83 31.42 -39.67
C LEU A 202 20.87 32.32 -40.44
N SER A 203 19.58 32.40 -40.05
CA SER A 203 18.64 33.31 -40.69
C SER A 203 19.04 34.76 -40.49
N ASN A 204 19.48 35.16 -39.29
CA ASN A 204 19.96 36.52 -39.03
C ASN A 204 21.28 36.83 -39.76
N ALA A 205 22.16 35.84 -39.93
CA ALA A 205 23.41 36.01 -40.70
C ALA A 205 23.16 36.14 -42.21
N THR A 206 22.10 35.52 -42.72
CA THR A 206 21.73 35.51 -44.15
C THR A 206 20.75 36.62 -44.51
N ALA A 207 19.91 37.05 -43.56
CA ALA A 207 19.04 38.21 -43.65
C ALA A 207 19.82 39.48 -43.35
N ARG A 208 20.76 39.86 -44.22
CA ARG A 208 21.14 41.27 -44.28
C ARG A 208 19.88 42.05 -44.67
N PRO A 209 19.47 43.09 -43.92
CA PRO A 209 18.35 43.92 -44.33
C PRO A 209 18.72 44.59 -45.66
N THR A 210 18.17 44.09 -46.76
CA THR A 210 18.32 44.75 -48.05
C THR A 210 17.34 45.89 -48.12
N THR A 211 17.86 47.11 -48.27
CA THR A 211 16.99 48.28 -48.34
C THR A 211 16.50 48.39 -49.76
N THR A 212 15.24 48.04 -49.99
CA THR A 212 14.63 48.22 -51.30
C THR A 212 14.06 49.62 -51.37
N ASN A 213 14.71 50.49 -52.13
CA ASN A 213 14.20 51.83 -52.36
C ASN A 213 13.47 51.87 -53.70
N CYS A 214 12.18 52.15 -53.65
CA CYS A 214 11.32 52.24 -54.82
C CYS A 214 10.93 53.69 -55.05
N HIS A 215 11.19 54.19 -56.26
CA HIS A 215 10.84 55.55 -56.67
C HIS A 215 10.02 55.52 -57.95
N TYR A 216 9.05 56.43 -58.03
CA TYR A 216 8.33 56.72 -59.26
C TYR A 216 9.10 57.76 -60.06
N ILE A 217 9.44 57.43 -61.31
CA ILE A 217 10.04 58.38 -62.27
C ILE A 217 9.07 58.48 -63.46
N GLY A 218 8.29 59.56 -63.50
CA GLY A 218 7.19 59.72 -64.45
C GLY A 218 6.11 58.65 -64.24
N ASN A 219 5.70 57.97 -65.32
CA ASN A 219 4.73 56.86 -65.28
C ASN A 219 5.35 55.47 -65.07
N SER A 220 6.64 55.40 -64.69
CA SER A 220 7.33 54.12 -64.48
C SER A 220 7.72 53.94 -63.01
N PHE A 221 7.48 52.75 -62.48
CA PHE A 221 7.85 52.34 -61.13
C PHE A 221 9.16 51.56 -61.17
N ARG A 222 10.17 52.00 -60.42
CA ARG A 222 11.48 51.31 -60.38
C ARG A 222 11.92 51.12 -58.94
N CYS A 223 12.30 49.88 -58.61
CA CYS A 223 12.90 49.52 -57.32
C CYS A 223 14.37 49.15 -57.52
N THR A 224 15.20 49.60 -56.59
CA THR A 224 16.62 49.25 -56.49
C THR A 224 16.89 48.64 -55.12
N HIS A 225 17.53 47.47 -55.11
CA HIS A 225 17.90 46.74 -53.90
C HIS A 225 19.35 47.08 -53.53
N TYR A 226 19.60 47.46 -52.28
CA TYR A 226 20.93 47.68 -51.68
C TYR A 226 21.21 46.62 -50.62
#